data_AF-A0A7W1SW24-F1
#
_entry.id   AF-A0A7W1SW24-F1
#
_cell.length_a   1.000
_cell.length_b   1.000
_cell.length_c   1.000
_cell.angle_alpha   90.00
_cell.angle_beta   90.00
_cell.angle_gamma   90.00
#
_symmetry.space_group_name_H-M   'P 1'
#
loop_
_entity.id
_entity.type
_entity.pdbx_description
1 polymer ?
#
loop_
_entity_poly.entity_id
_entity_poly.type
_entity_poly.pdbx_seq_one_letter_code
_entity_poly.pdbx_strand_id
1 'polypeptide(L)'
;MNSYSVSREKNLAEIITDIKNEAVRFVQTRVQLLLSELRDDSAHLKAAVPLLIVGGLLLATAYVLFTLAIVGLIAILFWNTPYVWAASFGIATLLWIILGAIFGYMGYSRLRTRDLIPHKTIEVLKADKLWLQNEARHNV
;
A
#
# COMPACT_ATOMS: atom_id res chain seq x y z
N MET A 1 -2.34 -65.42 38.93
CA MET A 1 -2.78 -65.39 37.52
C MET A 1 -3.34 -64.01 37.23
N ASN A 2 -2.61 -63.17 36.50
CA ASN A 2 -3.15 -62.07 35.70
C ASN A 2 -2.05 -61.63 34.73
N SER A 3 -2.22 -62.05 33.49
CA SER A 3 -1.31 -61.85 32.37
C SER A 3 -1.31 -60.39 31.95
N TYR A 4 -0.20 -59.70 32.19
CA TYR A 4 0.12 -58.47 31.49
C TYR A 4 0.44 -58.82 30.03
N SER A 5 -0.55 -58.69 29.14
CA SER A 5 -0.34 -58.75 27.71
C SER A 5 0.51 -57.54 27.30
N VAL A 6 1.74 -57.84 26.93
CA VAL A 6 2.66 -56.92 26.26
C VAL A 6 2.15 -56.70 24.85
N SER A 7 1.50 -55.57 24.60
CA SER A 7 1.29 -54.99 23.26
C SER A 7 1.76 -53.55 23.27
N ARG A 8 3.07 -53.38 23.48
CA ARG A 8 3.78 -52.10 23.49
C ARG A 8 4.48 -51.82 22.16
N GLU A 9 3.81 -52.12 21.06
CA GLU A 9 4.07 -51.44 19.79
C GLU A 9 3.08 -50.29 19.68
N LYS A 10 3.26 -49.30 20.58
CA LYS A 10 2.64 -48.00 20.37
C LYS A 10 3.27 -47.42 19.12
N ASN A 11 2.43 -47.35 18.11
CA ASN A 11 2.75 -47.18 16.72
C ASN A 11 3.47 -45.83 16.54
N LEU A 12 4.76 -45.86 16.19
CA LEU A 12 5.52 -44.64 15.87
C LEU A 12 4.81 -43.79 14.79
N ALA A 13 4.02 -44.44 13.93
CA ALA A 13 3.17 -43.78 12.96
C ALA A 13 2.07 -42.90 13.61
N GLU A 14 1.56 -43.28 14.79
CA GLU A 14 0.52 -42.54 15.52
C GLU A 14 1.09 -41.25 16.14
N ILE A 15 2.28 -41.31 16.73
CA ILE A 15 2.99 -40.13 17.28
C ILE A 15 3.37 -39.14 16.17
N ILE A 16 3.85 -39.65 15.02
CA ILE A 16 4.16 -38.81 13.85
C ILE A 16 2.89 -38.15 13.29
N THR A 17 1.77 -38.87 13.30
CA THR A 17 0.46 -38.34 12.87
C THR A 17 -0.03 -37.25 13.82
N ASP A 18 0.13 -37.42 15.13
CA ASP A 18 -0.23 -36.41 16.12
C ASP A 18 0.61 -35.14 16.02
N ILE A 19 1.94 -35.24 15.87
CA ILE A 19 2.83 -34.08 15.69
C ILE A 19 2.47 -33.31 14.41
N LYS A 20 2.18 -34.02 13.31
CA LYS A 20 1.73 -33.40 12.06
C LYS A 20 0.41 -32.64 12.27
N ASN A 21 -0.55 -33.27 12.94
CA ASN A 21 -1.85 -32.66 13.22
C ASN A 21 -1.73 -31.43 14.13
N GLU A 22 -0.78 -31.43 15.05
CA GLU A 22 -0.53 -30.31 15.96
C GLU A 22 0.20 -29.16 15.27
N ALA A 23 1.17 -29.44 14.39
CA ALA A 23 1.81 -28.43 13.54
C ALA A 23 0.81 -27.77 12.57
N VAL A 24 -0.07 -28.56 11.95
CA VAL A 24 -1.14 -28.04 11.09
C VAL A 24 -2.08 -27.13 11.88
N ARG A 25 -2.49 -27.54 13.09
CA ARG A 25 -3.32 -26.71 13.97
C ARG A 25 -2.62 -25.41 14.35
N PHE A 26 -1.34 -25.46 14.70
CA PHE A 26 -0.56 -24.28 15.08
C PHE A 26 -0.41 -23.26 13.94
N VAL A 27 -0.12 -23.74 12.72
CA VAL A 27 -0.05 -22.88 11.54
C VAL A 27 -1.42 -22.26 11.26
N GLN A 28 -2.49 -23.06 11.33
CA GLN A 28 -3.85 -22.56 11.13
C GLN A 28 -4.22 -21.49 12.16
N THR A 29 -3.86 -21.67 13.44
CA THR A 29 -4.07 -20.68 14.49
C THR A 29 -3.27 -19.40 14.25
N ARG A 30 -1.99 -19.50 13.88
CA ARG A 30 -1.16 -18.31 13.58
C ARG A 30 -1.68 -17.53 12.38
N VAL A 31 -2.12 -18.22 11.34
CA VAL A 31 -2.75 -17.58 10.17
C VAL A 31 -4.05 -16.88 10.59
N GLN A 32 -4.88 -17.51 11.43
CA GLN A 32 -6.11 -16.89 11.93
C GLN A 32 -5.84 -15.65 12.80
N LEU A 33 -4.83 -15.69 13.68
CA LEU A 33 -4.42 -14.55 14.51
C LEU A 33 -3.87 -13.41 13.66
N LEU A 34 -2.99 -13.71 12.70
CA LEU A 34 -2.45 -12.72 11.78
C LEU A 34 -3.57 -12.07 10.95
N LEU A 35 -4.52 -12.87 10.46
CA LEU A 35 -5.69 -12.36 9.74
C LEU A 35 -6.61 -11.52 10.64
N SER A 36 -6.76 -11.85 11.92
CA SER A 36 -7.55 -11.03 12.85
C SER A 36 -6.87 -9.69 13.15
N GLU A 37 -5.56 -9.67 13.33
CA GLU A 37 -4.81 -8.43 13.60
C GLU A 37 -4.82 -7.49 12.38
N LEU A 38 -4.64 -8.04 11.17
CA LEU A 38 -4.83 -7.29 9.93
C LEU A 38 -6.26 -6.76 9.75
N ARG A 39 -7.28 -7.48 10.24
CA ARG A 39 -8.68 -7.02 10.22
C ARG A 39 -8.95 -5.93 11.26
N ASP A 40 -8.34 -5.99 12.43
CA ASP A 40 -8.46 -4.97 13.46
C ASP A 40 -7.74 -3.67 13.07
N ASP A 41 -6.55 -3.76 12.47
CA ASP A 41 -5.88 -2.59 11.86
C ASP A 41 -6.72 -1.97 10.74
N SER A 42 -7.46 -2.79 9.99
CA SER A 42 -8.38 -2.31 8.96
C SER A 42 -9.57 -1.53 9.56
N ALA A 43 -9.94 -1.72 10.83
CA ALA A 43 -11.04 -1.00 11.45
C ALA A 43 -10.70 0.49 11.64
N HIS A 44 -9.45 0.80 11.99
CA HIS A 44 -8.96 2.17 12.04
C HIS A 44 -8.89 2.79 10.63
N LEU A 45 -8.50 2.01 9.62
CA LEU A 45 -8.52 2.45 8.23
C LEU A 45 -9.95 2.73 7.73
N LYS A 46 -10.92 1.88 8.08
CA LYS A 46 -12.34 2.04 7.68
C LYS A 46 -12.97 3.31 8.24
N ALA A 47 -12.62 3.69 9.46
CA ALA A 47 -13.08 4.94 10.05
C ALA A 47 -12.37 6.18 9.45
N ALA A 48 -11.11 6.04 9.05
CA ALA A 48 -10.32 7.12 8.46
C ALA A 48 -10.69 7.39 6.99
N VAL A 49 -11.03 6.37 6.21
CA VAL A 49 -11.39 6.50 4.78
C VAL A 49 -12.47 7.55 4.50
N PRO A 50 -13.66 7.55 5.13
CA PRO A 50 -14.67 8.58 4.86
C PRO A 50 -14.18 9.98 5.26
N LEU A 51 -13.40 10.09 6.33
CA LEU A 51 -12.82 11.36 6.76
C LEU A 51 -11.79 11.89 5.75
N LEU A 52 -10.99 11.00 5.15
CA LEU A 52 -10.07 11.34 4.07
C LEU A 52 -10.80 11.73 2.78
N ILE A 53 -11.93 11.09 2.47
CA ILE A 53 -12.76 11.47 1.32
C ILE A 53 -13.31 12.88 1.51
N VAL A 54 -13.93 13.15 2.66
CA VAL A 54 -14.49 14.49 2.97
C VAL A 54 -13.39 15.54 3.04
N GLY A 55 -12.28 15.24 3.72
CA GLY A 55 -11.12 16.13 3.80
C GLY A 55 -10.51 16.40 2.43
N GLY A 56 -10.36 15.37 1.60
CA GLY A 56 -9.90 15.49 0.22
C GLY A 56 -10.83 16.33 -0.65
N LEU A 57 -12.15 16.16 -0.49
CA LEU A 57 -13.14 16.97 -1.19
C LEU A 57 -13.05 18.44 -0.77
N LEU A 58 -12.98 18.72 0.53
CA LEU A 58 -12.83 20.08 1.05
C LEU A 58 -11.53 20.74 0.58
N LEU A 59 -10.42 20.00 0.59
CA LEU A 59 -9.14 20.50 0.08
C LEU A 59 -9.18 20.75 -1.43
N ALA A 60 -9.83 19.87 -2.19
CA ALA A 60 -10.03 20.08 -3.64
C ALA A 60 -10.88 21.33 -3.91
N THR A 61 -11.98 21.52 -3.16
CA THR A 61 -12.80 22.73 -3.26
C THR A 61 -12.00 23.98 -2.87
N ALA A 62 -11.23 23.93 -1.78
CA ALA A 62 -10.38 25.03 -1.35
C ALA A 62 -9.32 25.39 -2.43
N TYR A 63 -8.72 24.39 -3.08
CA TYR A 63 -7.77 24.59 -4.17
C TYR A 63 -8.39 25.32 -5.37
N VAL A 64 -9.61 24.93 -5.77
CA VAL A 64 -10.34 25.60 -6.85
C VAL A 64 -10.66 27.05 -6.49
N LEU A 65 -11.20 27.28 -5.29
CA LEU A 65 -11.51 28.63 -4.80
C LEU A 65 -10.26 29.51 -4.70
N PHE A 66 -9.15 28.95 -4.23
CA PHE A 66 -7.87 29.64 -4.15
C PHE A 66 -7.35 30.03 -5.54
N THR A 67 -7.46 29.13 -6.52
CA THR A 67 -7.09 29.43 -7.90
C THR A 67 -7.97 30.55 -8.49
N LEU A 68 -9.28 30.50 -8.26
CA LEU A 68 -10.20 31.55 -8.69
C LEU A 68 -9.89 32.90 -8.01
N ALA A 69 -9.52 32.89 -6.73
CA ALA A 69 -9.13 34.10 -6.01
C ALA A 69 -7.86 34.73 -6.60
N ILE A 70 -6.86 33.92 -6.97
CA ILE A 70 -5.66 34.40 -7.67
C ILE A 70 -6.02 34.99 -9.03
N VAL A 71 -6.85 34.30 -9.81
CA VAL A 71 -7.32 34.80 -11.12
C VAL A 71 -8.06 36.13 -10.95
N GLY A 72 -8.95 36.23 -9.96
CA GLY A 72 -9.69 37.47 -9.66
C GLY A 72 -8.76 38.61 -9.24
N LEU A 73 -7.74 38.32 -8.43
CA LEU A 73 -6.74 39.31 -8.04
C LEU A 73 -5.98 39.85 -9.26
N ILE A 74 -5.50 38.95 -10.13
CA ILE A 74 -4.80 39.35 -11.36
C ILE A 74 -5.74 40.13 -12.28
N ALA A 75 -7.02 39.74 -12.36
CA ALA A 75 -7.99 40.43 -13.18
C ALA A 75 -8.21 41.89 -12.77
N ILE A 76 -8.19 42.18 -11.47
CA ILE A 76 -8.26 43.55 -10.95
C ILE A 76 -7.03 44.36 -11.39
N LEU A 77 -5.84 43.77 -11.37
CA LEU A 77 -4.61 44.45 -11.81
C LEU A 77 -4.62 44.80 -13.31
N PHE A 78 -5.29 43.99 -14.14
CA PHE A 78 -5.33 44.17 -15.60
C PHE A 78 -6.67 44.67 -16.13
N TRP A 79 -7.52 45.26 -15.26
CA TRP A 79 -8.91 45.64 -15.58
C TRP A 79 -9.08 46.45 -16.87
N ASN A 80 -8.07 47.21 -17.28
CA ASN A 80 -8.13 48.10 -18.43
C ASN A 80 -7.84 47.43 -19.80
N THR A 81 -7.60 46.12 -19.83
CA THR A 81 -7.34 45.38 -21.09
C THR A 81 -8.57 44.61 -21.56
N PRO A 82 -8.87 44.50 -22.86
CA PRO A 82 -10.01 43.71 -23.35
C PRO A 82 -9.92 42.21 -23.01
N TYR A 83 -8.70 41.72 -22.73
CA TYR A 83 -8.37 40.31 -22.55
C TYR A 83 -8.07 39.94 -21.09
N VAL A 84 -8.62 40.67 -20.11
CA VAL A 84 -8.35 40.49 -18.67
C VAL A 84 -8.40 39.04 -18.24
N TRP A 85 -9.47 38.32 -18.60
CA TRP A 85 -9.67 36.94 -18.19
C TRP A 85 -8.63 36.01 -18.82
N ALA A 86 -8.38 36.13 -20.13
CA ALA A 86 -7.39 35.32 -20.82
C ALA A 86 -5.97 35.53 -20.24
N ALA A 87 -5.60 36.78 -19.97
CA ALA A 87 -4.32 37.11 -19.34
C ALA A 87 -4.25 36.56 -17.91
N SER A 88 -5.32 36.71 -17.13
CA SER A 88 -5.36 36.29 -15.72
C SER A 88 -5.27 34.77 -15.57
N PHE A 89 -6.03 34.03 -16.37
CA PHE A 89 -5.92 32.56 -16.41
C PHE A 89 -4.56 32.11 -16.94
N GLY A 90 -4.00 32.78 -17.93
CA GLY A 90 -2.66 32.49 -18.45
C GLY A 90 -1.57 32.65 -17.39
N ILE A 91 -1.59 33.76 -16.65
CA ILE A 91 -0.62 34.03 -15.58
C ILE A 91 -0.81 33.05 -14.42
N ALA A 92 -2.06 32.79 -13.99
CA ALA A 92 -2.34 31.81 -12.95
C ALA A 92 -1.86 30.40 -13.35
N THR A 93 -2.04 30.01 -14.61
CA THR A 93 -1.54 28.74 -15.15
C THR A 93 -0.02 28.67 -15.09
N LEU A 94 0.67 29.72 -15.49
CA LEU A 94 2.13 29.78 -15.43
C LEU A 94 2.64 29.63 -13.98
N LEU A 95 1.99 30.29 -13.02
CA LEU A 95 2.31 30.16 -11.60
C LEU A 95 2.16 28.71 -11.11
N TRP A 96 1.05 28.05 -11.47
CA TRP A 96 0.83 26.64 -11.11
C TRP A 96 1.83 25.69 -11.77
N ILE A 97 2.24 25.93 -13.01
CA ILE A 97 3.27 25.14 -13.68
C ILE A 97 4.59 25.25 -12.94
N ILE A 98 5.01 26.46 -12.55
CA ILE A 98 6.28 26.68 -11.84
C ILE A 98 6.24 25.97 -10.47
N LEU A 99 5.17 26.18 -9.70
CA LEU A 99 5.00 25.52 -8.41
C LEU A 99 4.98 23.99 -8.57
N GLY A 100 4.20 23.49 -9.54
CA GLY A 100 4.11 22.06 -9.84
C GLY A 100 5.44 21.46 -10.25
N ALA A 101 6.25 22.17 -11.04
CA ALA A 101 7.59 21.74 -11.43
C ALA A 101 8.54 21.66 -10.22
N ILE A 102 8.51 22.66 -9.32
CA ILE A 102 9.35 22.67 -8.11
C ILE A 102 8.96 21.52 -7.18
N PHE A 103 7.67 21.43 -6.80
CA PHE A 103 7.20 20.38 -5.91
C PHE A 103 7.33 18.99 -6.52
N GLY A 104 7.05 18.86 -7.82
CA GLY A 104 7.24 17.64 -8.58
C GLY A 104 8.71 17.20 -8.62
N TYR A 105 9.64 18.13 -8.86
CA TYR A 105 11.06 17.83 -8.84
C TYR A 105 11.56 17.45 -7.43
N MET A 106 11.12 18.17 -6.39
CA MET A 106 11.46 17.83 -5.00
C MET A 106 10.90 16.47 -4.58
N GLY A 107 9.65 16.17 -4.97
CA GLY A 107 9.01 14.87 -4.71
C GLY A 107 9.73 13.75 -5.45
N TYR A 108 9.94 13.91 -6.75
CA TYR A 108 10.68 12.96 -7.58
C TYR A 108 12.10 12.72 -7.07
N SER A 109 12.82 13.78 -6.69
CA SER A 109 14.15 13.68 -6.10
C SER A 109 14.14 12.88 -4.80
N ARG A 110 13.17 13.13 -3.91
CA ARG A 110 13.01 12.37 -2.65
C ARG A 110 12.69 10.89 -2.90
N LEU A 111 11.80 10.60 -3.83
CA LEU A 111 11.45 9.21 -4.21
C LEU A 111 12.60 8.48 -4.90
N ARG A 112 13.46 9.21 -5.63
CA ARG A 112 14.65 8.64 -6.27
C ARG A 112 15.79 8.39 -5.29
N THR A 113 15.91 9.21 -4.23
CA THR A 113 16.94 9.05 -3.19
C THR A 113 16.57 8.07 -2.09
N ARG A 114 15.27 7.82 -1.85
CA ARG A 114 14.84 6.73 -0.98
C ARG A 114 14.55 5.53 -1.87
N ASP A 115 15.38 4.50 -1.79
CA ASP A 115 15.07 3.15 -2.28
C ASP A 115 13.78 2.63 -1.61
N LEU A 116 12.63 3.15 -2.03
CA LEU A 116 11.29 2.71 -1.64
C LEU A 116 10.96 1.36 -2.28
N ILE A 117 11.78 0.93 -3.24
CA ILE A 117 11.79 -0.42 -3.76
C ILE A 117 12.87 -1.17 -2.96
N PRO A 118 12.50 -2.05 -2.01
CA PRO A 118 13.47 -2.88 -1.32
C PRO A 118 14.09 -3.84 -2.34
N HIS A 119 15.24 -3.46 -2.88
CA HIS A 119 15.99 -4.22 -3.89
C HIS A 119 16.23 -5.66 -3.44
N LYS A 120 16.54 -5.85 -2.15
CA LYS A 120 16.72 -7.17 -1.53
C LYS A 120 15.46 -8.04 -1.60
N THR A 121 14.27 -7.48 -1.35
CA THR A 121 13.02 -8.24 -1.38
C THR A 121 12.65 -8.65 -2.80
N ILE A 122 12.86 -7.77 -3.78
CA ILE A 122 12.60 -8.10 -5.20
C ILE A 122 13.58 -9.14 -5.73
N GLU A 123 14.83 -9.12 -5.29
CA GLU A 123 15.85 -10.10 -5.68
C GLU A 123 15.50 -11.51 -5.16
N VAL A 124 15.06 -11.62 -3.91
CA VAL A 124 14.60 -12.88 -3.31
C VAL A 124 13.33 -13.40 -4.01
N LEU A 125 12.35 -12.53 -4.29
CA LEU A 125 11.13 -12.90 -5.04
C LEU A 125 11.43 -13.39 -6.47
N LYS A 126 12.45 -12.83 -7.14
CA LYS A 126 12.90 -13.31 -8.46
C LYS A 126 13.57 -14.67 -8.36
N ALA A 127 14.41 -14.90 -7.34
CA ALA A 127 15.07 -16.18 -7.11
C ALA A 127 14.05 -17.29 -6.82
N ASP A 128 13.04 -17.02 -5.98
CA ASP A 128 11.96 -17.96 -5.67
C ASP A 128 11.14 -18.32 -6.90
N LYS A 129 10.85 -17.34 -7.78
CA LYS A 129 10.12 -17.59 -9.04
C LYS A 129 10.92 -18.49 -10.00
N LEU A 130 12.24 -18.29 -10.09
CA LEU A 130 13.11 -19.11 -10.94
C LEU A 130 13.23 -20.54 -10.42
N TRP A 131 13.31 -20.71 -9.10
CA TRP A 131 13.37 -22.03 -8.47
C TRP A 131 12.06 -22.81 -8.69
N LEU A 132 10.91 -22.15 -8.47
CA LEU A 132 9.59 -22.76 -8.72
C LEU A 132 9.36 -23.12 -10.20
N GLN A 133 9.86 -22.31 -11.14
CA GLN A 133 9.78 -22.63 -12.56
C GLN A 133 10.67 -23.82 -12.96
N ASN A 134 11.84 -23.96 -12.34
CA ASN A 134 12.71 -25.10 -12.60
C ASN A 134 12.16 -26.38 -11.98
N GLU A 135 11.62 -26.31 -10.77
CA GLU A 135 11.03 -27.47 -10.08
C GLU A 135 9.77 -27.99 -10.80
N ALA A 136 8.94 -27.08 -11.33
CA ALA A 136 7.78 -27.45 -12.14
C ALA A 136 8.17 -28.06 -13.50
N ARG A 137 9.36 -27.75 -14.03
CA ARG A 137 9.87 -28.30 -15.30
C ARG A 137 10.58 -29.64 -15.11
N HIS A 138 11.10 -29.91 -13.91
CA HIS A 138 11.82 -31.15 -13.59
C HIS A 138 10.89 -32.31 -13.19
N ASN A 139 9.61 -32.03 -12.91
CA ASN A 139 8.61 -33.02 -12.48
C ASN A 139 7.53 -33.31 -13.55
N VAL A 140 7.82 -33.04 -14.83
CA VAL A 140 7.04 -33.46 -16.02
C VAL A 140 7.95 -34.26 -16.94
#